data_AF-A0A7C6ZRL5-F1
#
_entry.id   AF-A0A7C6ZRL5-F1
#
_cell.length_a   1.000
_cell.length_b   1.000
_cell.length_c   1.000
_cell.angle_alpha   90.00
_cell.angle_beta   90.00
_cell.angle_gamma   90.00
#
_symmetry.space_group_name_H-M   'P 1'
#
loop_
_entity.id
_entity.type
_entity.pdbx_description
1 polymer ?
#
loop_
_entity_poly.entity_id
_entity_poly.type
_entity_poly.pdbx_seq_one_letter_code
_entity_poly.pdbx_strand_id
1 'polypeptide(L)'
;EPIWAIGTGRAATAQQANDICGGVVRAAVGEFLGAEAAATIRILYGGSANEKNIGELMAQPDIDGALIGGASLKVESYVAMVKTTSELY
;
A
#
# COMPACT_ATOMS: atom_id res chain seq x y z
N GLU A 1 6.76 -2.29 -5.06
CA GLU A 1 7.30 -0.95 -4.70
C GLU A 1 7.50 -0.11 -5.96
N PRO A 2 6.97 1.12 -6.05
CA PRO A 2 7.16 2.01 -7.20
C PRO A 2 8.52 2.73 -7.12
N ILE A 3 9.59 2.12 -7.67
CA ILE A 3 10.97 2.64 -7.57
C ILE A 3 11.08 4.11 -8.01
N TRP A 4 10.33 4.50 -9.04
CA TRP A 4 10.30 5.88 -9.57
C TRP A 4 9.77 6.93 -8.57
N ALA A 5 9.07 6.51 -7.51
CA ALA A 5 8.49 7.37 -6.46
C ALA A 5 9.28 7.33 -5.13
N ILE A 6 10.37 6.55 -5.05
CA ILE A 6 11.16 6.40 -3.81
C ILE A 6 12.21 7.51 -3.75
N GLY A 7 12.20 8.30 -2.67
CA GLY A 7 13.20 9.37 -2.44
C GLY A 7 13.07 10.62 -3.32
N THR A 8 12.05 10.68 -4.19
CA THR A 8 11.85 11.80 -5.14
C THR A 8 10.90 12.90 -4.63
N GLY A 9 10.29 12.71 -3.45
CA GLY A 9 9.27 13.61 -2.92
C GLY A 9 7.92 13.55 -3.68
N ARG A 10 7.81 12.71 -4.71
CA ARG A 10 6.57 12.45 -5.47
C ARG A 10 6.00 11.12 -5.02
N ALA A 11 4.82 11.14 -4.40
CA ALA A 11 4.08 9.92 -4.08
C ALA A 11 3.19 9.53 -5.27
N ALA A 12 3.02 8.23 -5.52
CA ALA A 12 1.93 7.76 -6.37
C ALA A 12 0.59 8.16 -5.72
N THR A 13 -0.40 8.49 -6.53
CA THR A 13 -1.76 8.69 -6.00
C THR A 13 -2.33 7.36 -5.48
N ALA A 14 -3.33 7.42 -4.59
CA ALA A 14 -3.96 6.21 -4.09
C ALA A 14 -4.58 5.38 -5.22
N GLN A 15 -5.20 6.03 -6.21
CA GLN A 15 -5.72 5.35 -7.40
C GLN A 15 -4.62 4.64 -8.19
N GLN A 16 -3.48 5.31 -8.46
CA GLN A 16 -2.36 4.68 -9.17
C GLN A 16 -1.81 3.48 -8.40
N ALA A 17 -1.72 3.58 -7.07
CA ALA A 17 -1.31 2.47 -6.23
C ALA A 17 -2.30 1.30 -6.33
N ASN A 18 -3.61 1.57 -6.27
CA ASN A 18 -4.65 0.54 -6.40
C ASN A 18 -4.62 -0.14 -7.77
N ASP A 19 -4.52 0.64 -8.85
CA ASP A 19 -4.49 0.11 -10.23
C ASP A 19 -3.34 -0.88 -10.42
N ILE A 20 -2.18 -0.61 -9.83
CA ILE A 20 -1.03 -1.52 -9.88
C ILE A 20 -1.24 -2.72 -8.95
N CYS A 21 -1.73 -2.51 -7.73
CA CYS A 21 -1.93 -3.62 -6.78
C CYS A 21 -2.99 -4.61 -7.27
N GLY A 22 -4.15 -4.12 -7.71
CA GLY A 22 -5.26 -4.95 -8.22
C GLY A 22 -5.07 -5.37 -9.68
N GLY A 23 -4.97 -4.37 -10.56
CA GLY A 23 -5.01 -4.58 -12.00
C GLY A 23 -3.77 -5.26 -12.58
N VAL A 24 -2.62 -5.20 -11.87
CA VAL A 24 -1.38 -5.84 -12.33
C VAL A 24 -0.96 -6.97 -11.39
N VAL A 25 -0.72 -6.68 -10.11
CA VAL A 25 -0.14 -7.67 -9.20
C VAL A 25 -1.15 -8.76 -8.83
N ARG A 26 -2.34 -8.41 -8.35
CA ARG A 26 -3.38 -9.38 -7.98
C ARG A 26 -3.86 -10.17 -9.19
N ALA A 27 -4.01 -9.51 -10.34
CA ALA A 27 -4.33 -10.17 -11.61
C ALA A 27 -3.27 -11.22 -11.99
N ALA A 28 -1.98 -10.90 -11.91
CA ALA A 28 -0.90 -11.84 -12.18
C ALA A 28 -0.90 -13.02 -11.18
N VAL A 29 -1.12 -12.75 -9.89
CA VAL A 29 -1.28 -13.81 -8.88
C VAL A 29 -2.43 -14.75 -9.26
N GLY A 30 -3.57 -14.21 -9.69
CA GLY A 30 -4.72 -15.01 -10.14
C GLY A 30 -4.42 -15.84 -11.38
N GLU A 31 -3.67 -15.30 -12.33
CA GLU A 31 -3.24 -16.01 -13.55
C GLU A 31 -2.31 -17.19 -13.23
N PHE A 32 -1.31 -16.99 -12.37
CA PHE A 32 -0.29 -18.00 -12.11
C PHE A 32 -0.67 -19.00 -11.00
N LEU A 33 -1.43 -18.56 -10.00
CA LEU A 33 -1.67 -19.31 -8.75
C LEU A 33 -3.17 -19.55 -8.49
N GLY A 34 -4.06 -19.02 -9.33
CA GLY A 34 -5.50 -19.22 -9.23
C GLY A 34 -6.23 -18.19 -8.33
N ALA A 35 -7.56 -18.22 -8.41
CA ALA A 35 -8.42 -17.23 -7.77
C ALA A 35 -8.33 -17.22 -6.24
N GLU A 36 -8.15 -18.38 -5.60
CA GLU A 36 -7.98 -18.48 -4.15
C GLU A 36 -6.71 -17.76 -3.68
N ALA A 37 -5.60 -17.94 -4.41
CA ALA A 37 -4.36 -17.25 -4.11
C ALA A 37 -4.50 -15.72 -4.29
N ALA A 38 -5.17 -15.28 -5.35
CA ALA A 38 -5.43 -13.85 -5.61
C ALA A 38 -6.28 -13.19 -4.51
N ALA A 39 -7.20 -13.95 -3.91
CA ALA A 39 -8.08 -13.47 -2.85
C ALA A 39 -7.43 -13.49 -1.45
N THR A 40 -6.42 -14.32 -1.21
CA THR A 40 -5.86 -14.55 0.13
C THR A 40 -4.46 -13.96 0.33
N ILE A 41 -3.69 -13.78 -0.74
CA ILE A 41 -2.38 -13.14 -0.66
C ILE A 41 -2.54 -11.65 -0.42
N ARG A 42 -1.88 -11.17 0.65
CA ARG A 42 -1.79 -9.75 0.97
C ARG A 42 -0.80 -9.05 0.07
N ILE A 43 -1.24 -7.99 -0.60
CA ILE A 43 -0.42 -7.10 -1.42
C ILE A 43 -0.24 -5.80 -0.66
N LEU A 44 1.01 -5.54 -0.25
CA LEU A 44 1.37 -4.34 0.50
C LEU A 44 1.87 -3.25 -0.45
N TYR A 45 1.41 -2.01 -0.25
CA TYR A 45 1.98 -0.86 -0.94
C TYR A 45 3.31 -0.44 -0.28
N GLY A 46 4.41 -0.52 -1.03
CA GLY A 46 5.75 -0.14 -0.56
C GLY A 46 6.29 1.16 -1.16
N GLY A 47 5.42 2.07 -1.61
CA GLY A 47 5.84 3.41 -2.04
C GLY A 47 5.97 4.40 -0.89
N SER A 48 6.10 5.69 -1.22
CA SER A 48 6.18 6.77 -0.22
C SER A 48 4.86 6.96 0.52
N ALA A 49 4.72 6.31 1.68
CA ALA A 49 3.59 6.44 2.59
C ALA A 49 4.01 7.15 3.89
N ASN A 50 3.15 8.03 4.40
CA ASN A 50 3.34 8.82 5.61
C ASN A 50 1.98 9.13 6.26
N GLU A 51 1.99 9.83 7.40
CA GLU A 51 0.78 10.16 8.15
C GLU A 51 -0.29 10.95 7.37
N LYS A 52 0.10 11.63 6.28
CA LYS A 52 -0.82 12.47 5.50
C LYS A 52 -1.58 11.70 4.42
N ASN A 53 -1.04 10.58 3.94
CA ASN A 53 -1.62 9.85 2.80
C ASN A 53 -1.96 8.38 3.11
N ILE A 54 -1.54 7.85 4.27
CA ILE A 54 -1.76 6.43 4.59
C ILE A 54 -3.25 6.05 4.63
N GLY A 55 -4.12 6.93 5.11
CA GLY A 55 -5.56 6.66 5.17
C GLY A 55 -6.18 6.49 3.77
N GLU A 56 -5.82 7.35 2.83
CA GLU A 56 -6.30 7.26 1.45
C GLU A 56 -5.75 6.01 0.74
N LEU A 57 -4.49 5.66 1.01
CA LEU A 57 -3.86 4.46 0.47
C LEU A 57 -4.51 3.18 1.02
N MET A 58 -4.76 3.08 2.32
CA MET A 58 -5.35 1.87 2.92
C MET A 58 -6.86 1.74 2.71
N ALA A 59 -7.54 2.82 2.30
CA ALA A 59 -8.95 2.76 1.89
C ALA A 59 -9.13 2.14 0.49
N GLN A 60 -8.04 1.88 -0.25
CA GLN A 60 -8.10 1.27 -1.57
C GLN A 60 -8.39 -0.23 -1.48
N PRO A 61 -9.31 -0.77 -2.31
CA PRO A 61 -9.79 -2.14 -2.18
C PRO A 61 -8.73 -3.21 -2.45
N ASP A 62 -7.70 -2.92 -3.24
CA ASP A 62 -6.66 -3.88 -3.59
C ASP A 62 -5.35 -3.69 -2.80
N ILE A 63 -5.33 -2.80 -1.81
CA ILE A 63 -4.15 -2.55 -0.97
C ILE A 63 -4.40 -3.13 0.43
N ASP A 64 -3.68 -4.20 0.77
CA ASP A 64 -3.89 -4.97 2.00
C ASP A 64 -3.01 -4.50 3.17
N GLY A 65 -2.31 -3.38 2.99
CA GLY A 65 -1.39 -2.83 3.97
C GLY A 65 -0.25 -2.05 3.30
N ALA A 66 0.73 -1.64 4.12
CA ALA A 66 1.86 -0.86 3.62
C ALA A 66 3.20 -1.32 4.22
N LEU A 67 4.25 -1.25 3.40
CA LEU A 67 5.64 -1.45 3.83
C LEU A 67 6.29 -0.07 4.03
N ILE A 68 6.39 0.37 5.28
CA ILE A 68 6.76 1.76 5.60
C ILE A 68 8.27 1.94 5.67
N GLY A 69 8.80 2.82 4.82
CA GLY A 69 10.20 3.25 4.83
C GLY A 69 10.50 4.31 5.89
N GLY A 70 11.05 5.46 5.49
CA GLY A 70 11.58 6.48 6.41
C GLY A 70 10.60 7.02 7.46
N ALA A 71 9.29 7.01 7.21
CA ALA A 71 8.29 7.40 8.22
C ALA A 71 8.27 6.46 9.45
N SER A 72 8.69 5.20 9.29
CA SER A 72 8.81 4.24 10.40
C SER A 72 9.90 4.61 11.41
N LEU A 73 10.86 5.46 11.02
CA LEU A 73 11.96 5.89 11.89
C LEU A 73 11.55 7.01 12.87
N LYS A 74 10.32 7.52 12.77
CA LYS A 74 9.75 8.54 13.66
C LYS A 74 8.57 7.93 14.38
N VAL A 75 8.72 7.69 15.69
CA VAL A 75 7.73 6.98 16.52
C VAL A 75 6.35 7.63 16.41
N GLU A 76 6.27 8.95 16.47
CA GLU A 76 4.99 9.67 16.45
C GLU A 76 4.28 9.52 15.10
N SER A 77 5.03 9.57 14.00
CA SER A 77 4.51 9.35 12.64
C SER A 77 4.03 7.91 12.47
N TYR A 78 4.86 6.93 12.83
CA TYR A 78 4.51 5.52 12.69
C TYR A 78 3.29 5.13 13.54
N VAL A 79 3.22 5.58 14.79
CA VAL A 79 2.07 5.34 15.67
C VAL A 79 0.80 6.00 15.13
N ALA A 80 0.90 7.24 14.62
CA ALA A 80 -0.23 7.91 13.99
C ALA A 80 -0.74 7.11 12.77
N MET A 81 0.16 6.63 11.93
CA MET A 81 -0.19 5.79 10.78
C MET A 81 -0.91 4.51 11.22
N VAL A 82 -0.37 3.77 12.18
CA VAL A 82 -0.99 2.54 12.70
C VAL A 82 -2.41 2.82 13.23
N LYS A 83 -2.60 3.89 14.00
CA LYS A 83 -3.92 4.30 14.51
C LYS A 83 -4.90 4.59 13.37
N THR A 84 -4.52 5.45 12.42
CA THR A 84 -5.35 5.75 11.24
C THR A 84 -5.75 4.47 10.50
N THR A 85 -4.82 3.53 10.30
CA THR A 85 -5.11 2.28 9.59
C THR A 85 -5.97 1.33 10.41
N SER A 86 -5.85 1.32 11.74
CA SER A 86 -6.68 0.48 12.62
C SER A 86 -8.14 0.91 12.70
N GLU A 87 -8.47 2.11 12.26
CA GLU A 87 -9.86 2.59 12.18
C GLU A 87 -10.54 2.19 10.86
N LEU A 88 -9.76 1.71 9.87
CA LEU A 88 -10.25 1.28 8.56
C LEU A 88 -10.50 -0.24 8.47
N TYR A 89 -9.88 -1.03 9.36
CA TYR A 89 -9.96 -2.49 9.43
C TYR A 89 -10.59 -2.93 10.75
#